data_AF-A0A7R9HMI8-F1
#
_entry.id   AF-A0A7R9HMI8-F1
#
_cell.length_a   1.000
_cell.length_b   1.000
_cell.length_c   1.000
_cell.angle_alpha   90.00
_cell.angle_beta   90.00
_cell.angle_gamma   90.00
#
_symmetry.space_group_name_H-M   'P 1'
#
loop_
_entity.id
_entity.type
_entity.pdbx_description
1 polymer ?
#
loop_
_entity_poly.entity_id
_entity_poly.type
_entity_poly.pdbx_seq_one_letter_code
_entity_poly.pdbx_strand_id
1 'polypeptide(L)'
;MITELFPGFCRLRMHTKGGSPVAFVEYQDVRFAAQAMNTLQGSFLLSSDRGAIRIEYAKSKMAEIGQAYDKTPIPTPHCADLNPKAV
;
A
#
# COMPACT_ATOMS: atom_id res chain seq x y z
N MET A 1 9.76 3.75 -12.38
CA MET A 1 8.41 3.90 -12.98
C MET A 1 8.25 5.34 -13.45
N ILE A 2 7.66 5.60 -14.62
CA ILE A 2 7.56 6.96 -15.20
C ILE A 2 6.91 8.03 -14.28
N THR A 3 6.20 7.61 -13.24
CA THR A 3 5.61 8.47 -12.20
C THR A 3 6.65 9.19 -11.35
N GLU A 4 7.85 8.64 -11.14
CA GLU A 4 8.89 9.28 -10.31
C GLU A 4 9.56 10.49 -10.99
N LEU A 5 9.30 10.69 -12.29
CA LEU A 5 9.82 11.81 -13.07
C LEU A 5 9.01 13.10 -12.89
N PHE A 6 7.83 13.02 -12.25
CA PHE A 6 6.95 14.17 -12.05
C PHE A 6 7.33 14.93 -10.76
N PRO A 7 7.22 16.27 -10.77
CA PRO A 7 7.53 17.08 -9.59
C PRO A 7 6.63 16.73 -8.41
N GLY A 8 7.15 16.91 -7.19
CA GLY A 8 6.42 16.62 -5.96
C GLY A 8 6.31 15.12 -5.64
N PHE A 9 7.04 14.23 -6.33
CA PHE A 9 7.12 12.82 -5.97
C PHE A 9 7.63 12.64 -4.53
N CYS A 10 6.90 11.88 -3.71
CA CYS A 10 7.31 11.56 -2.34
C CYS A 10 7.74 10.10 -2.20
N ARG A 11 6.89 9.17 -2.63
CA ARG A 11 7.12 7.74 -2.40
C ARG A 11 6.37 6.87 -3.39
N LEU A 12 6.96 5.72 -3.72
CA LEU A 12 6.40 4.69 -4.60
C LEU A 12 6.43 3.32 -3.92
N ARG A 13 5.34 2.58 -4.04
CA ARG A 13 5.23 1.19 -3.59
C ARG A 13 4.64 0.35 -4.71
N MET A 14 5.38 -0.65 -5.16
CA MET A 14 4.83 -1.69 -6.03
C MET A 14 4.23 -2.80 -5.18
N HIS A 15 3.08 -3.30 -5.63
CA HIS A 15 2.36 -4.42 -5.05
C HIS A 15 1.96 -5.37 -6.18
N THR A 16 2.20 -6.67 -6.01
CA THR A 16 1.82 -7.67 -7.01
C THR A 16 0.80 -8.59 -6.39
N LYS A 17 -0.47 -8.46 -6.79
CA LYS A 17 -1.55 -9.35 -6.31
C LYS A 17 -2.11 -10.14 -7.49
N GLY A 18 -1.99 -11.47 -7.44
CA GLY A 18 -2.56 -12.37 -8.45
C GLY A 18 -2.00 -12.16 -9.86
N GLY A 19 -0.72 -11.82 -9.99
CA GLY A 19 -0.05 -11.62 -11.28
C GLY A 19 -0.28 -10.25 -11.95
N SER A 20 -1.09 -9.37 -11.35
CA SER A 20 -1.24 -7.99 -11.79
C SER A 20 -0.38 -7.06 -10.93
N PRO A 21 0.62 -6.37 -11.51
CA PRO A 21 1.38 -5.36 -10.79
C PRO A 21 0.53 -4.09 -10.63
N VAL A 22 0.45 -3.58 -9.40
CA VAL A 22 -0.18 -2.32 -9.03
C VAL A 22 0.86 -1.47 -8.33
N ALA A 23 0.98 -0.20 -8.73
CA ALA A 23 1.88 0.73 -8.06
C ALA A 23 1.05 1.84 -7.38
N PHE A 24 1.40 2.11 -6.13
CA PHE A 24 0.90 3.26 -5.37
C PHE A 24 1.98 4.33 -5.36
N VAL A 25 1.61 5.56 -5.69
CA VAL A 25 2.50 6.71 -5.72
C VAL A 25 1.89 7.81 -4.87
N GLU A 26 2.67 8.36 -3.95
CA GLU A 26 2.31 9.56 -3.22
C GLU A 26 3.07 10.75 -3.77
N TYR A 27 2.33 11.85 -3.95
CA TYR A 27 2.87 13.16 -4.24
C TYR A 27 2.62 14.10 -3.07
N GLN A 28 3.44 15.14 -2.98
CA GLN A 28 3.37 16.15 -1.94
C GLN A 28 2.07 16.97 -2.02
N ASP A 29 1.54 17.17 -3.22
CA ASP A 29 0.31 17.92 -3.47
C ASP A 29 -0.57 17.22 -4.51
N VAL A 30 -1.89 17.42 -4.39
CA VAL A 30 -2.88 16.86 -5.32
C VAL A 30 -2.69 17.39 -6.74
N ARG A 31 -2.20 18.62 -6.91
CA ARG A 31 -1.98 19.24 -8.23
C ARG A 31 -0.88 18.50 -9.00
N PHE A 32 0.18 18.11 -8.30
CA PHE A 32 1.25 17.30 -8.88
C PHE A 32 0.77 15.89 -9.23
N ALA A 33 -0.01 15.26 -8.34
CA ALA A 33 -0.63 13.96 -8.61
C ALA A 33 -1.55 14.00 -9.84
N ALA A 34 -2.36 15.05 -9.97
CA ALA A 34 -3.27 15.24 -11.11
C ALA A 34 -2.51 15.43 -12.42
N GLN A 35 -1.39 16.16 -12.43
CA GLN A 35 -0.56 16.29 -13.63
C GLN A 35 0.06 14.95 -14.06
N ALA A 36 0.62 14.20 -13.11
CA ALA A 36 1.16 12.87 -13.39
C ALA A 36 0.05 11.94 -13.90
N MET A 37 -1.13 11.96 -13.27
CA MET A 37 -2.29 11.21 -13.72
C MET A 37 -2.65 11.57 -15.16
N ASN A 38 -2.87 12.85 -15.47
CA ASN A 38 -3.32 13.28 -16.79
C ASN A 38 -2.32 12.95 -17.91
N THR A 39 -1.02 12.99 -17.60
CA THR A 39 0.04 12.70 -18.59
C THR A 39 0.19 11.21 -18.85
N LEU A 40 -0.01 10.39 -17.82
CA LEU A 40 0.23 8.94 -17.88
C LEU A 40 -1.04 8.13 -18.12
N GLN A 41 -2.22 8.74 -17.93
CA GLN A 41 -3.50 8.09 -18.15
C GLN A 41 -3.61 7.61 -19.59
N GLY A 42 -3.86 6.32 -19.78
CA GLY A 42 -3.98 5.74 -21.11
C GLY A 42 -2.65 5.56 -21.83
N SER A 43 -1.50 5.85 -21.20
CA SER A 43 -0.18 5.60 -21.81
C SER A 43 0.12 4.10 -21.85
N PHE A 44 0.74 3.62 -22.92
CA PHE A 44 1.16 2.22 -23.01
C PHE A 44 2.57 2.06 -22.46
N LEU A 45 2.73 1.17 -21.47
CA LEU A 45 4.06 0.79 -21.03
C LEU A 45 4.63 -0.21 -22.03
N LEU A 46 5.81 0.10 -22.56
CA LEU A 46 6.54 -0.80 -23.45
C LEU A 46 6.80 -2.17 -22.81
N SER A 47 6.86 -2.22 -21.48
CA SER A 47 7.07 -3.44 -20.69
C SER A 47 5.79 -4.17 -20.29
N SER A 48 4.60 -3.68 -20.68
CA SER A 48 3.32 -4.30 -20.30
C SER A 48 2.51 -4.70 -21.51
N ASP A 49 2.28 -6.02 -21.64
CA ASP A 49 1.36 -6.59 -22.62
C ASP A 49 -0.13 -6.40 -22.23
N ARG A 50 -0.39 -6.01 -20.97
CA ARG A 50 -1.73 -5.86 -20.40
C ARG A 50 -2.49 -4.62 -20.89
N GLY A 51 -1.88 -3.78 -21.71
CA GLY A 51 -2.48 -2.57 -22.28
C GLY A 51 -2.08 -1.28 -21.58
N ALA A 52 -2.93 -0.26 -21.72
CA ALA A 52 -2.67 1.09 -21.24
C ALA A 52 -2.71 1.21 -19.71
N ILE A 53 -1.89 2.10 -19.15
CA ILE A 53 -1.88 2.45 -17.73
C ILE A 53 -3.21 3.10 -17.36
N ARG A 54 -3.79 2.65 -16.25
CA ARG A 54 -4.97 3.26 -15.62
C ARG A 54 -4.54 3.76 -14.25
N ILE A 55 -4.72 5.05 -14.00
CA ILE A 55 -4.37 5.69 -12.74
C ILE A 55 -5.67 6.17 -12.09
N GLU A 56 -5.83 5.86 -10.81
CA GLU A 56 -6.98 6.24 -10.00
C GLU A 56 -6.50 6.83 -8.67
N TYR A 57 -7.28 7.75 -8.09
CA TYR A 57 -7.00 8.24 -6.75
C TYR A 57 -7.20 7.12 -5.74
N ALA A 58 -6.22 6.92 -4.86
CA ALA A 58 -6.35 5.96 -3.78
C ALA A 58 -7.44 6.40 -2.80
N LYS A 59 -8.28 5.45 -2.36
CA LYS A 59 -9.32 5.70 -1.35
C LYS A 59 -8.75 5.97 0.04
N SER A 60 -7.53 5.52 0.30
CA SER A 60 -6.82 5.63 1.57
C SER A 60 -5.39 6.10 1.35
N LYS A 61 -4.85 6.85 2.31
CA LYS A 61 -3.44 7.26 2.29
C LYS A 61 -2.55 6.02 2.35
N MET A 62 -1.43 6.05 1.62
CA MET A 62 -0.51 4.92 1.58
C MET A 62 0.04 4.64 2.98
N ALA A 63 -0.14 3.42 3.47
CA ALA A 63 0.30 3.05 4.81
C ALA A 63 1.81 3.20 4.95
N GLU A 64 2.27 3.57 6.15
CA GLU A 64 3.69 3.50 6.47
C GLU A 64 4.15 2.05 6.48
N ILE A 65 5.36 1.82 5.97
CA ILE A 65 5.96 0.49 5.85
C ILE A 65 6.44 0.08 7.25
N GLY A 66 5.51 -0.28 8.13
CA GLY A 66 5.83 -0.54 9.53
C GLY A 66 4.70 -1.06 10.42
N GLN A 67 3.45 -1.09 9.96
CA GLN A 67 2.32 -1.60 10.76
C GLN A 67 1.72 -2.87 10.16
N ALA A 68 2.58 -3.88 10.00
CA ALA A 68 2.15 -5.27 10.06
C ALA A 68 2.77 -5.91 11.31
N TYR A 69 2.73 -5.22 12.46
CA TYR A 69 2.90 -5.88 13.74
C TYR A 69 1.50 -6.26 14.25
N ASP A 70 1.21 -7.53 14.04
CA ASP A 70 0.48 -8.41 14.95
C ASP A 70 -0.76 -7.84 15.68
N LYS A 71 -1.93 -8.08 15.10
CA LYS A 71 -3.20 -8.17 15.83
C LYS A 71 -3.46 -9.65 16.19
N THR A 72 -2.55 -10.35 16.87
CA THR A 72 -3.00 -11.48 17.70
C THR A 72 -3.43 -10.91 19.05
N PRO A 73 -4.67 -11.17 19.51
CA PRO A 73 -4.99 -10.93 20.91
C PRO A 73 -4.07 -11.84 21.73
N ILE A 74 -3.13 -11.23 22.46
CA ILE A 74 -2.42 -11.86 23.57
C ILE A 74 -3.45 -12.66 24.39
N PRO A 75 -3.36 -13.99 24.49
CA PRO A 75 -4.17 -14.71 25.46
C PRO A 75 -3.78 -14.16 26.82
N THR A 76 -4.73 -13.50 27.48
CA THR A 76 -4.61 -13.17 28.90
C THR A 76 -4.26 -14.46 29.64
N PRO A 77 -3.17 -14.51 30.43
CA PRO A 77 -2.93 -15.66 31.30
C PRO A 77 -4.09 -15.70 32.30
N HIS A 78 -5.03 -16.61 32.04
CA HIS A 78 -6.10 -16.91 32.98
C HIS A 78 -5.45 -17.39 34.29
N CYS A 79 -5.85 -16.71 35.37
CA CYS A 79 -5.38 -16.77 36.74
C CYS A 79 -4.66 -18.06 37.17
N ALA A 80 -3.52 -17.85 37.83
CA ALA A 80 -3.16 -18.66 38.98
C ALA A 80 -4.31 -18.55 40.02
N ASP A 81 -5.04 -19.64 40.21
CA ASP A 81 -5.68 -19.93 41.50
C ASP A 81 -5.23 -21.34 41.91
N LEU A 82 -4.52 -21.37 43.03
CA LEU A 82 -4.15 -22.59 43.74
C LEU A 82 -5.42 -23.39 44.02
N ASN A 83 -5.41 -24.69 43.72
CA ASN A 83 -6.36 -25.60 44.37
C ASN A 83 -5.66 -26.27 45.57
N PRO A 84 -5.85 -25.79 46.83
CA PRO A 84 -5.33 -26.45 48.02
C PRO A 84 -6.25 -27.57 48.55
N LYS A 85 -6.84 -28.39 47.67
CA LYS A 85 -7.63 -29.56 48.10
C LYS A 85 -7.23 -30.82 47.33
N ALA A 86 -6.02 -31.30 47.62
CA ALA A 86 -5.75 -32.72 47.68
C ALA A 86 -5.81 -33.11 49.17
N VAL A 87 -6.97 -33.58 49.60
CA VAL A 87 -7.19 -34.37 50.82
C VAL A 87 -7.52 -35.78 50.38
#